data_AF-A0A1Y1R6N1-F1
#
_entry.id   AF-A0A1Y1R6N1-F1
#
_cell.length_a   1.000
_cell.length_b   1.000
_cell.length_c   1.000
_cell.angle_alpha   90.00
_cell.angle_beta   90.00
_cell.angle_gamma   90.00
#
_symmetry.space_group_name_H-M   'P 1'
#
loop_
_entity.id
_entity.type
_entity.pdbx_description
1 polymer ?
#
loop_
_entity_poly.entity_id
_entity_poly.type
_entity_poly.pdbx_seq_one_letter_code
_entity_poly.pdbx_strand_id
1 'polypeptide(L)'
;MASLLLTACSTFQNAAMTEATTLYDHDWVLVMMHGQAPVENSRVTLRLESPENGQGRIFGDASCNRYFGTYTLDQHSVEIGRLASTLMACPDPVMKQEQAFLSELEQVTRLEQDENTLVLANASGDKSLTFEAETGLVSGRIISETGQLPEKAVVMVSIEDVSQQDARSFTIGVNEMRLDQAEQSPILFVVPYAPSLVKDNHRYSLSVRVMEEGRLAYINASQIPLELDSGVNNPVIVDIEAVE
;
A
#
# COMPACT_ATOMS: atom_id res chain seq x y z
N MET A 1 -28.21 -53.15 -25.51
CA MET A 1 -27.10 -52.36 -24.98
C MET A 1 -26.86 -51.21 -25.94
N ALA A 2 -27.34 -50.01 -25.62
CA ALA A 2 -27.15 -48.81 -26.44
C ALA A 2 -26.45 -47.77 -25.57
N SER A 3 -25.25 -47.40 -25.99
CA SER A 3 -24.27 -46.62 -25.23
C SER A 3 -24.72 -45.18 -25.02
N LEU A 4 -24.64 -44.72 -23.77
CA LEU A 4 -24.63 -43.30 -23.41
C LEU A 4 -23.29 -42.68 -23.85
N LEU A 5 -23.35 -41.55 -24.55
CA LEU A 5 -22.21 -40.63 -24.70
C LEU A 5 -22.48 -39.44 -23.77
N LEU A 6 -21.74 -39.35 -22.67
CA LEU A 6 -21.70 -38.19 -21.78
C LEU A 6 -20.67 -37.20 -22.34
N THR A 7 -21.13 -36.14 -22.99
CA THR A 7 -20.34 -34.94 -23.30
C THR A 7 -20.14 -34.13 -22.02
N ALA A 8 -18.94 -34.20 -21.44
CA ALA A 8 -18.49 -33.25 -20.42
C ALA A 8 -18.03 -31.97 -21.14
N CYS A 9 -18.87 -30.94 -21.13
CA CYS A 9 -18.46 -29.61 -21.57
C CYS A 9 -17.87 -28.86 -20.37
N SER A 10 -16.66 -28.37 -20.57
CA SER A 10 -15.73 -27.77 -19.64
C SER A 10 -16.23 -26.47 -19.01
N THR A 11 -16.11 -26.38 -17.68
CA THR A 11 -16.19 -25.14 -16.90
C THR A 11 -14.88 -24.36 -17.03
N PHE A 12 -14.79 -23.49 -18.04
CA PHE A 12 -13.76 -22.44 -18.14
C PHE A 12 -14.44 -21.08 -18.00
N GLN A 13 -14.76 -20.69 -16.77
CA GLN A 13 -15.20 -19.34 -16.44
C GLN A 13 -15.04 -19.20 -14.93
N ASN A 14 -13.85 -18.76 -14.49
CA ASN A 14 -13.63 -18.24 -13.13
C ASN A 14 -12.30 -17.49 -12.97
N ALA A 15 -11.33 -17.59 -13.90
CA ALA A 15 -10.07 -16.81 -13.79
C ALA A 15 -10.30 -15.29 -13.89
N ALA A 16 -11.06 -14.83 -14.91
CA ALA A 16 -11.27 -13.39 -15.16
C ALA A 16 -12.08 -12.65 -14.06
N MET A 17 -12.92 -13.35 -13.28
CA MET A 17 -13.63 -12.73 -12.14
C MET A 17 -12.74 -12.59 -10.90
N THR A 18 -11.66 -13.38 -10.82
CA THR A 18 -10.72 -13.34 -9.69
C THR A 18 -9.68 -12.23 -9.91
N GLU A 19 -9.16 -12.10 -11.14
CA GLU A 19 -8.22 -11.04 -11.54
C GLU A 19 -8.79 -9.62 -11.35
N ALA A 20 -10.06 -9.40 -11.71
CA ALA A 20 -10.69 -8.10 -11.56
C ALA A 20 -10.98 -7.71 -10.09
N THR A 21 -11.04 -8.68 -9.17
CA THR A 21 -11.28 -8.40 -7.76
C THR A 21 -9.97 -8.00 -7.05
N THR A 22 -8.84 -8.59 -7.44
CA THR A 22 -7.53 -8.28 -6.85
C THR A 22 -6.96 -6.94 -7.29
N LEU A 23 -7.41 -6.37 -8.42
CA LEU A 23 -6.90 -5.04 -8.83
C LEU A 23 -7.26 -3.93 -7.84
N TYR A 24 -8.40 -4.05 -7.17
CA TYR A 24 -9.03 -2.96 -6.42
C TYR A 24 -9.02 -3.14 -4.90
N ASP A 25 -8.62 -4.30 -4.38
CA ASP A 25 -8.75 -4.65 -2.96
C ASP A 25 -7.54 -4.20 -2.11
N HIS A 26 -6.37 -3.98 -2.69
CA HIS A 26 -5.14 -3.62 -1.99
C HIS A 26 -4.39 -2.44 -2.63
N ASP A 27 -3.35 -1.96 -1.93
CA ASP A 27 -2.41 -0.97 -2.45
C ASP A 27 -1.33 -1.67 -3.28
N TRP A 28 -0.94 -1.04 -4.38
CA TRP A 28 0.18 -1.43 -5.22
C TRP A 28 1.37 -0.55 -4.89
N VAL A 29 2.53 -1.13 -4.61
CA VAL A 29 3.76 -0.36 -4.29
C VAL A 29 4.70 -0.36 -5.47
N LEU A 30 5.18 0.82 -5.87
CA LEU A 30 6.12 0.95 -6.98
C LEU A 30 7.45 0.28 -6.64
N VAL A 31 7.87 -0.67 -7.46
CA VAL A 31 9.14 -1.38 -7.32
C VAL A 31 10.13 -1.03 -8.43
N MET A 32 9.63 -0.60 -9.60
CA MET A 32 10.45 -0.12 -10.71
C MET A 32 9.77 1.03 -11.45
N MET A 33 10.57 2.01 -11.85
CA MET A 33 10.18 3.17 -12.64
C MET A 33 11.19 3.34 -13.76
N HIS A 34 10.76 3.18 -15.02
CA HIS A 34 11.66 3.25 -16.18
C HIS A 34 12.86 2.31 -16.12
N GLY A 35 12.69 1.11 -15.55
CA GLY A 35 13.78 0.16 -15.38
C GLY A 35 14.79 0.55 -14.29
N GLN A 36 14.49 1.53 -13.45
CA GLN A 36 15.26 1.91 -12.27
C GLN A 36 14.45 1.70 -11.00
N ALA A 37 15.11 1.28 -9.92
CA ALA A 37 14.46 1.23 -8.61
C ALA A 37 14.10 2.66 -8.15
N PRO A 38 13.01 2.83 -7.38
CA PRO A 38 12.69 4.11 -6.75
C PRO A 38 13.85 4.65 -5.90
N VAL A 39 13.91 5.97 -5.78
CA VAL A 39 14.81 6.70 -4.89
C VAL A 39 14.74 6.10 -3.48
N GLU A 40 15.89 5.89 -2.86
CA GLU A 40 15.94 5.36 -1.51
C GLU A 40 15.14 6.22 -0.52
N ASN A 41 14.53 5.56 0.46
CA ASN A 41 13.69 6.19 1.47
C ASN A 41 12.45 6.92 0.88
N SER A 42 11.97 6.48 -0.28
CA SER A 42 10.70 6.91 -0.87
C SER A 42 9.76 5.72 -1.08
N ARG A 43 8.47 5.92 -0.80
CA ARG A 43 7.42 4.92 -1.03
C ARG A 43 6.39 5.55 -1.95
N VAL A 44 6.18 4.93 -3.10
CA VAL A 44 5.14 5.33 -4.05
C VAL A 44 4.09 4.25 -4.07
N THR A 45 2.84 4.62 -3.89
CA THR A 45 1.71 3.69 -3.93
C THR A 45 0.69 4.07 -4.96
N LEU A 46 -0.12 3.09 -5.34
CA LEU A 46 -1.24 3.25 -6.23
C LEU A 46 -2.38 2.37 -5.73
N ARG A 47 -3.55 2.98 -5.54
CA ARG A 47 -4.80 2.29 -5.30
C ARG A 47 -5.82 2.69 -6.35
N LEU A 48 -6.53 1.68 -6.86
CA LEU A 48 -7.64 1.84 -7.77
C LEU A 48 -8.93 1.45 -7.06
N GLU A 49 -9.92 2.34 -7.08
CA GLU A 49 -11.30 1.97 -6.74
C GLU A 49 -11.98 1.41 -7.99
N SER A 50 -12.79 0.36 -7.80
CA SER A 50 -13.59 -0.23 -8.87
C SER A 50 -14.41 0.86 -9.58
N PRO A 51 -14.44 0.89 -10.93
CA PRO A 51 -15.16 1.92 -11.66
C PRO A 51 -16.67 1.92 -11.36
N GLU A 52 -17.21 3.10 -11.09
CA GLU A 52 -18.66 3.34 -11.02
C GLU A 52 -19.08 4.12 -12.27
N ASN A 53 -20.08 3.62 -13.00
CA ASN A 53 -20.54 4.23 -14.25
C ASN A 53 -19.43 4.45 -15.31
N GLY A 54 -18.42 3.58 -15.33
CA GLY A 54 -17.31 3.62 -16.29
C GLY A 54 -16.13 4.51 -15.90
N GLN A 55 -16.15 5.12 -14.71
CA GLN A 55 -15.04 5.90 -14.17
C GLN A 55 -14.66 5.40 -12.78
N GLY A 56 -13.38 5.12 -12.56
CA GLY A 56 -12.82 4.77 -11.25
C GLY A 56 -11.99 5.92 -10.67
N ARG A 57 -11.63 5.79 -9.39
CA ARG A 57 -10.74 6.72 -8.70
C ARG A 57 -9.37 6.08 -8.52
N ILE A 58 -8.33 6.89 -8.72
CA ILE A 58 -6.94 6.51 -8.50
C ILE A 58 -6.35 7.43 -7.45
N PHE A 59 -5.62 6.89 -6.48
CA PHE A 59 -4.95 7.67 -5.44
C PHE A 59 -3.79 6.90 -4.83
N GLY A 60 -2.93 7.60 -4.10
CA GLY A 60 -1.80 6.99 -3.42
C GLY A 60 -0.83 8.05 -2.89
N ASP A 61 0.34 7.60 -2.49
CA ASP A 61 1.49 8.42 -2.16
C ASP A 61 2.42 8.49 -3.37
N ALA A 62 2.81 9.69 -3.79
CA ALA A 62 3.75 9.92 -4.89
C ALA A 62 5.16 10.18 -4.36
N SER A 63 5.59 9.48 -3.31
CA SER A 63 6.79 9.71 -2.49
C SER A 63 6.56 10.69 -1.34
N CYS A 64 6.51 11.99 -1.59
CA CYS A 64 6.36 12.99 -0.53
C CYS A 64 4.90 13.35 -0.33
N ASN A 65 4.19 13.57 -1.43
CA ASN A 65 2.84 14.08 -1.47
C ASN A 65 1.85 12.98 -1.79
N ARG A 66 0.65 13.13 -1.21
CA ARG A 66 -0.49 12.33 -1.62
C ARG A 66 -1.00 12.84 -2.95
N TYR A 67 -1.42 11.94 -3.81
CA TYR A 67 -2.05 12.27 -5.08
C TYR A 67 -3.40 11.58 -5.23
N PHE A 68 -4.24 12.14 -6.09
CA PHE A 68 -5.54 11.59 -6.41
C PHE A 68 -5.99 12.07 -7.80
N GLY A 69 -6.88 11.29 -8.42
CA GLY A 69 -7.47 11.58 -9.70
C GLY A 69 -8.53 10.55 -10.07
N THR A 70 -8.85 10.50 -11.36
CA THR A 70 -9.77 9.51 -11.93
C THR A 70 -9.09 8.73 -13.03
N TYR A 71 -9.63 7.56 -13.34
CA TYR A 71 -9.25 6.78 -14.50
C TYR A 71 -10.47 6.17 -15.16
N THR A 72 -10.35 5.81 -16.43
CA THR A 72 -11.28 4.91 -17.11
C THR A 72 -10.53 3.65 -17.50
N LEU A 73 -11.24 2.53 -17.51
CA LEU A 73 -10.70 1.23 -17.88
C LEU A 73 -11.64 0.58 -18.90
N ASP A 74 -11.10 0.24 -20.06
CA ASP A 74 -11.74 -0.66 -21.01
C ASP A 74 -11.07 -2.05 -20.97
N GLN A 75 -11.40 -2.94 -21.91
CA GLN A 75 -10.90 -4.33 -21.86
C GLN A 75 -9.37 -4.46 -21.88
N HIS A 76 -8.62 -3.50 -22.44
CA HIS A 76 -7.15 -3.57 -22.53
C HIS A 76 -6.45 -2.20 -22.44
N SER A 77 -7.20 -1.12 -22.27
CA SER A 77 -6.69 0.23 -22.22
C SER A 77 -7.17 0.93 -20.96
N VAL A 78 -6.28 1.71 -20.38
CA VAL A 78 -6.53 2.55 -19.21
C VAL A 78 -6.23 3.98 -19.62
N GLU A 79 -7.09 4.92 -19.23
CA GLU A 79 -6.81 6.35 -19.40
C GLU A 79 -6.79 6.98 -18.02
N ILE A 80 -5.63 7.51 -17.63
CA ILE A 80 -5.50 8.26 -16.39
C ILE A 80 -5.87 9.71 -16.67
N GLY A 81 -6.85 10.22 -15.91
CA GLY A 81 -7.23 11.62 -15.94
C GLY A 81 -6.18 12.52 -15.31
N ARG A 82 -6.49 13.82 -15.21
CA ARG A 82 -5.60 14.76 -14.53
C ARG A 82 -5.42 14.39 -13.07
N LEU A 83 -4.17 14.41 -12.62
CA LEU A 83 -3.82 14.16 -11.23
C LEU A 83 -3.68 15.47 -10.46
N ALA A 84 -4.12 15.46 -9.22
CA ALA A 84 -3.84 16.50 -8.23
C ALA A 84 -2.97 15.90 -7.12
N SER A 85 -2.13 16.73 -6.49
CA SER A 85 -1.30 16.33 -5.36
C SER A 85 -1.26 17.41 -4.28
N THR A 86 -0.87 17.01 -3.06
CA THR A 86 -0.54 17.96 -1.98
C THR A 86 0.80 18.66 -2.25
N LEU A 87 1.16 19.68 -1.43
CA LEU A 87 2.36 20.50 -1.61
C LEU A 87 3.24 20.54 -0.34
N MET A 88 3.72 19.38 0.08
CA MET A 88 4.75 19.23 1.12
C MET A 88 6.14 19.32 0.48
N ALA A 89 7.08 19.91 1.21
CA ALA A 89 8.47 20.03 0.80
C ALA A 89 9.28 18.84 1.33
N CYS A 90 9.90 18.09 0.42
CA CYS A 90 10.83 16.99 0.71
C CYS A 90 12.20 17.25 0.05
N PRO A 91 13.23 16.44 0.35
CA PRO A 91 14.52 16.53 -0.32
C PRO A 91 14.39 16.43 -1.85
N ASP A 92 15.25 17.15 -2.58
CA ASP A 92 15.20 17.27 -4.04
C ASP A 92 15.09 15.94 -4.81
N PRO A 93 15.80 14.85 -4.46
CA PRO A 93 15.67 13.58 -5.18
C PRO A 93 14.24 13.01 -5.10
N VAL A 94 13.61 13.13 -3.93
CA VAL A 94 12.24 12.64 -3.67
C VAL A 94 11.24 13.47 -4.47
N MET A 95 11.39 14.80 -4.47
CA MET A 95 10.52 15.71 -5.23
C MET A 95 10.63 15.51 -6.74
N LYS A 96 11.84 15.24 -7.26
CA LYS A 96 12.06 14.95 -8.68
C LYS A 96 11.39 13.65 -9.11
N GLN A 97 11.49 12.61 -8.29
CA GLN A 97 10.80 11.35 -8.54
C GLN A 97 9.29 11.55 -8.54
N GLU A 98 8.74 12.24 -7.54
CA GLU A 98 7.31 12.55 -7.46
C GLU A 98 6.78 13.18 -8.75
N GLN A 99 7.47 14.22 -9.24
CA GLN A 99 7.07 14.91 -10.46
C GLN A 99 7.15 14.00 -11.69
N ALA A 100 8.20 13.19 -11.80
CA ALA A 100 8.37 12.25 -12.89
C ALA A 100 7.27 11.17 -12.86
N PHE A 101 7.00 10.60 -11.69
CA PHE A 101 5.97 9.59 -11.48
C PHE A 101 4.59 10.08 -11.88
N LEU A 102 4.17 11.25 -11.38
CA LEU A 102 2.86 11.82 -11.73
C LEU A 102 2.75 12.12 -13.23
N SER A 103 3.81 12.65 -13.84
CA SER A 103 3.83 12.90 -15.28
C SER A 103 3.71 11.62 -16.09
N GLU A 104 4.40 10.55 -15.68
CA GLU A 104 4.37 9.26 -16.36
C GLU A 104 3.04 8.55 -16.19
N LEU A 105 2.45 8.62 -15.00
CA LEU A 105 1.16 8.04 -14.70
C LEU A 105 0.06 8.65 -15.59
N GLU A 106 0.10 9.96 -15.86
CA GLU A 106 -0.81 10.62 -16.83
C GLU A 106 -0.58 10.20 -18.30
N GLN A 107 0.57 9.58 -18.62
CA GLN A 107 0.88 9.07 -19.97
C GLN A 107 0.52 7.59 -20.15
N VAL A 108 0.03 6.93 -19.09
CA VAL A 108 -0.32 5.51 -19.12
C VAL A 108 -1.51 5.29 -20.04
N THR A 109 -1.37 4.31 -20.92
CA THR A 109 -2.42 3.85 -21.84
C THR A 109 -2.66 2.34 -21.77
N ARG A 110 -1.74 1.60 -21.13
CA ARG A 110 -1.79 0.15 -20.98
C ARG A 110 -1.66 -0.23 -19.52
N LEU A 111 -2.43 -1.26 -19.16
CA LEU A 111 -2.43 -1.90 -17.85
C LEU A 111 -2.30 -3.39 -18.09
N GLU A 112 -1.29 -4.00 -17.47
CA GLU A 112 -1.09 -5.44 -17.43
C GLU A 112 -1.00 -5.84 -15.97
N GLN A 113 -1.80 -6.82 -15.57
CA GLN A 113 -1.89 -7.27 -14.20
C GLN A 113 -1.69 -8.79 -14.16
N ASP A 114 -0.85 -9.25 -13.24
CA ASP A 114 -0.80 -10.64 -12.81
C ASP A 114 -1.25 -10.77 -11.32
N GLU A 115 -0.97 -11.89 -10.65
CA GLU A 115 -1.42 -12.10 -9.27
C GLU A 115 -0.80 -11.10 -8.27
N ASN A 116 0.45 -10.66 -8.51
CA ASN A 116 1.24 -9.88 -7.56
C ASN A 116 1.90 -8.65 -8.18
N THR A 117 1.78 -8.47 -9.49
CA THR A 117 2.45 -7.42 -10.26
C THR A 117 1.42 -6.64 -11.06
N LEU A 118 1.56 -5.32 -11.02
CA LEU A 118 0.83 -4.39 -11.88
C LEU A 118 1.84 -3.62 -12.71
N VAL A 119 1.70 -3.64 -14.02
CA VAL A 119 2.53 -2.88 -14.95
C VAL A 119 1.65 -1.86 -15.66
N LEU A 120 2.00 -0.59 -15.47
CA LEU A 120 1.40 0.52 -16.19
C LEU A 120 2.41 1.06 -17.20
N ALA A 121 1.99 1.21 -18.45
CA ALA A 121 2.89 1.68 -19.51
C ALA A 121 2.21 2.66 -20.46
N ASN A 122 3.02 3.54 -21.05
CA ASN A 122 2.58 4.38 -22.15
C ASN A 122 2.48 3.59 -23.46
N ALA A 123 1.94 4.20 -24.51
CA ALA A 123 1.69 3.54 -25.79
C ALA A 123 2.96 2.97 -26.47
N SER A 124 4.14 3.56 -26.26
CA SER A 124 5.41 3.06 -26.81
C SER A 124 6.07 1.97 -25.95
N GLY A 125 5.74 1.89 -24.66
CA GLY A 125 6.34 0.94 -23.71
C GLY A 125 7.74 1.33 -23.22
N ASP A 126 8.29 2.46 -23.66
CA ASP A 126 9.55 3.00 -23.16
C ASP A 126 9.40 3.60 -21.76
N LYS A 127 8.18 4.03 -21.41
CA LYS A 127 7.81 4.44 -20.05
C LYS A 127 6.95 3.38 -19.40
N SER A 128 7.44 2.83 -18.29
CA SER A 128 6.76 1.80 -17.52
C SER A 128 6.94 2.02 -16.02
N LEU A 129 5.87 1.77 -15.30
CA LEU A 129 5.78 1.73 -13.85
C LEU A 129 5.41 0.31 -13.47
N THR A 130 6.27 -0.38 -12.74
CA THR A 130 6.00 -1.72 -12.21
C THR A 130 5.75 -1.61 -10.73
N PHE A 131 4.63 -2.15 -10.31
CA PHE A 131 4.20 -2.20 -8.93
C PHE A 131 4.06 -3.65 -8.48
N GLU A 132 4.18 -3.84 -7.17
CA GLU A 132 3.98 -5.10 -6.49
C GLU A 132 2.85 -4.97 -5.46
N ALA A 133 2.06 -6.04 -5.36
CA ALA A 133 1.01 -6.22 -4.37
C ALA A 133 1.59 -6.36 -2.95
N GLU A 134 0.98 -5.71 -1.97
CA GLU A 134 1.37 -5.84 -0.56
C GLU A 134 0.87 -7.15 0.08
N THR A 135 1.48 -8.26 -0.31
CA THR A 135 1.07 -9.62 0.12
C THR A 135 1.71 -10.09 1.44
N GLY A 136 2.76 -9.43 1.89
CA GLY A 136 3.30 -9.63 3.23
C GLY A 136 2.38 -8.98 4.26
N LEU A 137 2.09 -9.67 5.36
CA LEU A 137 1.17 -9.17 6.39
C LEU A 137 1.79 -9.25 7.78
N VAL A 138 1.90 -8.12 8.48
CA VAL A 138 2.19 -8.12 9.93
C VAL A 138 0.90 -7.87 10.68
N SER A 139 0.48 -8.80 11.54
CA SER A 139 -0.73 -8.65 12.34
C SER A 139 -0.42 -8.55 13.82
N GLY A 140 -1.34 -8.01 14.61
CA GLY A 140 -1.12 -7.86 16.03
C GLY A 140 -2.24 -7.18 16.80
N ARG A 141 -1.90 -6.78 18.01
CA ARG A 141 -2.80 -6.12 18.97
C ARG A 141 -2.10 -4.91 19.58
N ILE A 142 -2.79 -3.79 19.61
CA ILE A 142 -2.37 -2.57 20.30
C ILE A 142 -2.99 -2.58 21.69
N ILE A 143 -2.17 -2.39 22.72
CA ILE A 143 -2.57 -2.28 24.11
C ILE A 143 -2.37 -0.83 24.55
N SER A 144 -3.46 -0.11 24.80
CA SER A 144 -3.40 1.25 25.37
C SER A 144 -3.26 1.20 26.89
N GLU A 145 -2.33 1.99 27.45
CA GLU A 145 -2.18 2.16 28.90
C GLU A 145 -3.43 2.73 29.58
N THR A 146 -4.22 3.53 28.86
CA THR A 146 -5.47 4.13 29.35
C THR A 146 -6.66 3.18 29.22
N GLY A 147 -6.47 2.02 28.60
CA GLY A 147 -7.48 0.99 28.39
C GLY A 147 -8.45 1.24 27.22
N GLN A 148 -8.43 2.42 26.61
CA GLN A 148 -9.26 2.76 25.44
C GLN A 148 -8.54 3.75 24.51
N LEU A 149 -8.95 3.81 23.25
CA LEU A 149 -8.57 4.90 22.34
C LEU A 149 -9.76 5.85 22.10
N PRO A 150 -9.49 7.16 21.89
CA PRO A 150 -10.55 8.14 21.72
C PRO A 150 -11.34 7.94 20.42
N GLU A 151 -12.58 8.43 20.38
CA GLU A 151 -13.35 8.46 19.14
C GLU A 151 -12.68 9.34 18.09
N LYS A 152 -12.89 9.05 16.81
CA LYS A 152 -12.32 9.81 15.67
C LYS A 152 -10.79 9.82 15.65
N ALA A 153 -10.15 9.00 16.48
CA ALA A 153 -8.72 8.84 16.45
C ALA A 153 -8.30 8.20 15.12
N VAL A 154 -7.13 8.61 14.64
CA VAL A 154 -6.47 7.99 13.49
C VAL A 154 -5.30 7.19 14.02
N VAL A 155 -5.42 5.86 13.97
CA VAL A 155 -4.37 4.92 14.37
C VAL A 155 -3.54 4.59 13.14
N MET A 156 -2.28 5.02 13.14
CA MET A 156 -1.30 4.69 12.12
C MET A 156 -0.38 3.61 12.65
N VAL A 157 -0.39 2.45 12.00
CA VAL A 157 0.56 1.36 12.28
C VAL A 157 1.47 1.21 11.08
N SER A 158 2.78 1.31 11.28
CA SER A 158 3.76 1.30 10.20
C SER A 158 4.90 0.33 10.47
N ILE A 159 5.39 -0.28 9.39
CA ILE A 159 6.61 -1.08 9.35
C ILE A 159 7.71 -0.15 8.84
N GLU A 160 8.71 0.08 9.67
CA GLU A 160 9.79 1.02 9.42
C GLU A 160 11.14 0.30 9.32
N ASP A 161 11.91 0.59 8.28
CA ASP A 161 13.33 0.25 8.18
C ASP A 161 14.14 1.17 9.11
N VAL A 162 14.73 0.56 10.14
CA VAL A 162 15.52 1.20 11.20
C VAL A 162 17.00 0.81 11.12
N SER A 163 17.45 0.43 9.93
CA SER A 163 18.85 0.07 9.69
C SER A 163 19.78 1.28 9.81
N GLN A 164 19.30 2.46 9.43
CA GLN A 164 20.02 3.73 9.53
C GLN A 164 19.76 4.39 10.89
N GLN A 165 20.81 4.73 11.63
CA GLN A 165 20.69 5.31 12.97
C GLN A 165 20.48 6.84 12.97
N ASP A 166 20.94 7.54 11.93
CA ASP A 166 20.99 9.01 11.86
C ASP A 166 20.04 9.62 10.79
N ALA A 167 19.16 8.80 10.21
CA ALA A 167 18.21 9.22 9.18
C ALA A 167 16.78 8.96 9.64
N ARG A 168 15.82 9.68 9.03
CA ARG A 168 14.41 9.35 9.17
C ARG A 168 14.21 7.89 8.75
N SER A 169 13.56 7.09 9.59
CA SER A 169 13.20 5.71 9.28
C SER A 169 12.30 5.66 8.04
N PHE A 170 12.49 4.64 7.22
CA PHE A 170 11.76 4.50 5.96
C PHE A 170 10.59 3.53 6.13
N THR A 171 9.37 3.98 5.83
CA THR A 171 8.18 3.15 5.93
C THR A 171 8.06 2.23 4.71
N ILE A 172 8.02 0.92 4.93
CA ILE A 172 7.81 -0.09 3.88
C ILE A 172 6.37 -0.64 3.85
N GLY A 173 5.58 -0.40 4.89
CA GLY A 173 4.17 -0.77 4.97
C GLY A 173 3.45 0.10 6.00
N VAL A 174 2.19 0.45 5.74
CA VAL A 174 1.39 1.29 6.63
C VAL A 174 -0.08 0.90 6.57
N ASN A 175 -0.74 0.91 7.72
CA ASN A 175 -2.19 0.85 7.84
C ASN A 175 -2.69 2.06 8.63
N GLU A 176 -3.64 2.80 8.06
CA GLU A 176 -4.34 3.91 8.71
C GLU A 176 -5.77 3.47 9.05
N MET A 177 -6.08 3.36 10.35
CA MET A 177 -7.42 3.04 10.84
C MET A 177 -8.04 4.30 11.43
N ARG A 178 -9.21 4.68 10.92
CA ARG A 178 -10.00 5.80 11.47
C ARG A 178 -11.09 5.21 12.35
N LEU A 179 -11.07 5.55 13.64
CA LEU A 179 -12.05 5.04 14.59
C LEU A 179 -13.31 5.90 14.55
N ASP A 180 -14.47 5.31 14.25
CA ASP A 180 -15.74 6.06 14.26
C ASP A 180 -16.22 6.37 15.69
N GLN A 181 -15.85 5.51 16.63
CA GLN A 181 -16.20 5.59 18.05
C GLN A 181 -14.98 5.28 18.91
N ALA A 182 -15.08 5.52 20.21
CA ALA A 182 -14.03 5.09 21.14
C ALA A 182 -13.93 3.56 21.14
N GLU A 183 -12.72 3.03 20.98
CA GLU A 183 -12.47 1.59 20.91
C GLU A 183 -11.78 1.10 22.18
N GLN A 184 -12.25 -0.05 22.68
CA GLN A 184 -11.65 -0.68 23.85
C GLN A 184 -10.35 -1.39 23.47
N SER A 185 -9.31 -1.20 24.30
CA SER A 185 -8.10 -2.00 24.21
C SER A 185 -8.42 -3.45 24.55
N PRO A 186 -7.91 -4.45 23.80
CA PRO A 186 -6.92 -4.33 22.74
C PRO A 186 -7.49 -4.14 21.33
N ILE A 187 -6.81 -3.33 20.51
CA ILE A 187 -7.22 -3.04 19.13
C ILE A 187 -6.44 -3.91 18.16
N LEU A 188 -7.14 -4.60 17.25
CA LEU A 188 -6.51 -5.45 16.24
C LEU A 188 -5.96 -4.61 15.08
N PHE A 189 -4.82 -5.02 14.53
CA PHE A 189 -4.28 -4.42 13.32
C PHE A 189 -3.72 -5.49 12.38
N VAL A 190 -3.67 -5.12 11.10
CA VAL A 190 -2.92 -5.80 10.04
C VAL A 190 -2.20 -4.70 9.24
N VAL A 191 -0.90 -4.82 9.03
CA VAL A 191 -0.11 -3.93 8.17
C VAL A 191 0.38 -4.74 6.97
N PRO A 192 -0.13 -4.44 5.77
CA PRO A 192 0.38 -5.04 4.55
C PRO A 192 1.72 -4.40 4.15
N TYR A 193 2.57 -5.15 3.46
CA TYR A 193 3.80 -4.67 2.83
C TYR A 193 4.14 -5.50 1.58
N ALA A 194 4.87 -4.90 0.63
CA ALA A 194 5.41 -5.61 -0.52
C ALA A 194 6.71 -6.35 -0.14
N PRO A 195 6.77 -7.69 -0.26
CA PRO A 195 7.95 -8.47 0.12
C PRO A 195 9.26 -8.01 -0.53
N SER A 196 9.25 -7.50 -1.77
CA SER A 196 10.48 -7.00 -2.41
C SER A 196 11.11 -5.76 -1.78
N LEU A 197 10.39 -5.04 -0.92
CA LEU A 197 10.94 -3.92 -0.16
C LEU A 197 11.77 -4.37 1.04
N VAL A 198 11.67 -5.65 1.40
CA VAL A 198 12.46 -6.27 2.46
C VAL A 198 13.85 -6.58 1.90
N LYS A 199 14.87 -6.06 2.57
CA LYS A 199 16.28 -6.13 2.16
C LYS A 199 17.06 -7.00 3.13
N ASP A 200 17.92 -7.86 2.58
CA ASP A 200 18.85 -8.65 3.37
C ASP A 200 19.70 -7.76 4.29
N ASN A 201 19.90 -8.20 5.53
CA ASN A 201 20.68 -7.49 6.57
C ASN A 201 20.10 -6.13 7.01
N HIS A 202 18.87 -5.80 6.63
CA HIS A 202 18.16 -4.67 7.20
C HIS A 202 17.43 -5.07 8.49
N ARG A 203 17.06 -4.06 9.28
CA ARG A 203 16.30 -4.23 10.53
C ARG A 203 15.01 -3.45 10.41
N TYR A 204 13.91 -4.12 10.73
CA TYR A 204 12.58 -3.54 10.67
C TYR A 204 11.99 -3.42 12.07
N SER A 205 11.25 -2.35 12.32
CA SER A 205 10.51 -2.13 13.56
C SER A 205 9.08 -1.71 13.26
N LEU A 206 8.17 -2.09 14.14
CA LEU A 206 6.80 -1.59 14.13
C LEU A 206 6.72 -0.26 14.90
N SER A 207 5.93 0.67 14.38
CA SER A 207 5.69 2.01 14.91
C SER A 207 4.19 2.29 14.90
N VAL A 208 3.62 2.59 16.07
CA VAL A 208 2.23 2.97 16.27
C VAL A 208 2.18 4.44 16.66
N ARG A 209 1.35 5.20 15.95
CA ARG A 209 1.01 6.59 16.30
C ARG A 209 -0.50 6.73 16.29
N VAL A 210 -1.06 7.26 17.37
CA VAL A 210 -2.49 7.57 17.45
C VAL A 210 -2.64 9.07 17.44
N MET A 211 -3.37 9.58 16.45
CA MET A 211 -3.67 11.01 16.32
C MET A 211 -5.10 11.28 16.77
N GLU A 212 -5.29 12.28 17.62
CA GLU A 212 -6.59 12.79 18.06
C GLU A 212 -6.68 14.28 17.68
N GLU A 213 -7.74 14.66 16.94
CA GLU A 213 -7.92 16.04 16.45
C GLU A 213 -6.68 16.63 15.74
N GLY A 214 -5.92 15.78 15.04
CA GLY A 214 -4.70 16.17 14.33
C GLY A 214 -3.45 16.34 15.20
N ARG A 215 -3.51 15.98 16.49
CA ARG A 215 -2.36 15.96 17.42
C ARG A 215 -2.00 14.54 17.81
N LEU A 216 -0.72 14.30 18.03
CA LEU A 216 -0.24 13.01 18.50
C LEU A 216 -0.69 12.80 19.95
N ALA A 217 -1.45 11.73 20.18
CA ALA A 217 -2.03 11.39 21.48
C ALA A 217 -1.36 10.16 22.11
N TYR A 218 -0.99 9.15 21.31
CA TYR A 218 -0.30 7.94 21.81
C TYR A 218 0.80 7.47 20.87
N ILE A 219 1.83 6.84 21.43
CA ILE A 219 2.95 6.20 20.72
C ILE A 219 3.44 4.94 21.42
N ASN A 220 4.18 4.08 20.71
CA ASN A 220 5.09 3.13 21.36
C ASN A 220 6.46 3.78 21.58
N ALA A 221 6.92 3.86 22.83
CA ALA A 221 8.23 4.44 23.14
C ALA A 221 9.41 3.48 22.87
N SER A 222 9.15 2.17 22.90
CA SER A 222 10.17 1.14 22.66
C SER A 222 10.10 0.61 21.23
N GLN A 223 11.27 0.26 20.68
CA GLN A 223 11.34 -0.43 19.38
C GLN A 223 10.69 -1.80 19.46
N ILE A 224 9.94 -2.15 18.43
CA ILE A 224 9.24 -3.43 18.29
C ILE A 224 9.85 -4.12 17.07
N PRO A 225 10.98 -4.85 17.21
CA PRO A 225 11.67 -5.45 16.08
C PRO A 225 10.80 -6.49 15.37
N LEU A 226 10.89 -6.54 14.05
CA LEU A 226 10.18 -7.45 13.17
C LEU A 226 11.16 -8.36 12.43
N GLU A 227 10.79 -9.64 12.31
CA GLU A 227 11.46 -10.60 11.44
C GLU A 227 10.56 -10.87 10.22
N LEU A 228 10.77 -10.12 9.14
CA LEU A 228 9.91 -10.20 7.94
C LEU A 228 10.32 -11.37 7.02
N ASP A 229 11.60 -11.70 6.99
CA ASP A 229 12.22 -12.69 6.09
C ASP A 229 11.86 -14.14 6.47
N SER A 230 11.40 -14.36 7.71
CA SER A 230 11.19 -15.71 8.28
C SER A 230 9.78 -16.25 8.10
N GLY A 231 8.86 -15.46 7.51
CA GLY A 231 7.45 -15.82 7.38
C GLY A 231 6.71 -15.95 8.72
N VAL A 232 7.31 -15.48 9.82
CA VAL A 232 6.70 -15.49 11.16
C VAL A 232 5.83 -14.24 11.33
N ASN A 233 4.60 -14.33 10.85
CA ASN A 233 3.58 -13.29 11.01
C ASN A 233 2.72 -13.55 12.26
N ASN A 234 3.37 -13.76 13.41
CA ASN A 234 2.67 -13.93 14.69
C ASN A 234 2.02 -12.61 15.14
N PRO A 235 0.91 -12.67 15.88
CA PRO A 235 0.29 -11.45 16.40
C PRO A 235 1.27 -10.72 17.32
N VAL A 236 1.81 -9.59 16.85
CA VAL A 236 2.70 -8.72 17.61
C VAL A 236 1.87 -7.98 18.66
N ILE A 237 2.36 -7.89 19.89
CA ILE A 237 1.74 -7.06 20.93
C ILE A 237 2.51 -5.75 20.98
N VAL A 238 1.78 -4.64 20.92
CA VAL A 238 2.34 -3.30 20.94
C VAL A 238 1.69 -2.51 22.06
N ASP A 239 2.44 -2.27 23.13
CA ASP A 239 2.00 -1.36 24.19
C ASP A 239 2.22 0.10 23.74
N ILE A 240 1.21 0.94 23.95
CA ILE A 240 1.26 2.38 23.67
C ILE A 240 0.94 3.20 24.91
N GLU A 241 1.65 4.32 25.03
CA GLU A 241 1.51 5.29 26.10
C GLU A 241 1.06 6.64 25.54
N ALA A 242 0.36 7.42 26.37
CA ALA A 242 -0.07 8.76 26.03
C ALA A 242 1.15 9.70 25.94
N VAL A 243 1.12 10.62 24.98
CA VAL A 243 2.14 11.66 24.87
C VAL A 243 1.84 12.76 25.91
N GLU A 244 2.84 13.08 26.73
CA GLU A 244 2.80 14.19 27.71
C GLU A 244 2.76 15.59 27.07
#